data_AF-A0A497MVA4-F1
#
_entry.id   AF-A0A497MVA4-F1
#
_cell.length_a   1.000
_cell.length_b   1.000
_cell.length_c   1.000
_cell.angle_alpha   90.00
_cell.angle_beta   90.00
_cell.angle_gamma   90.00
#
_symmetry.space_group_name_H-M   'P 1'
#
loop_
_entity.id
_entity.type
_entity.pdbx_description
1 polymer ?
#
loop_
_entity_poly.entity_id
_entity_poly.type
_entity_poly.pdbx_seq_one_letter_code
_entity_poly.pdbx_strand_id
1 'polypeptide(L)'
;QIYYGFNLFGGFEIARAIHMLAAILLAIWYLPVQFYYLIATGEIRDFLLSFDDIRFQFYAVGNFMKLFRFYPVYSIYDTMRRQYFRKYNAGQKFLFWLDLVAVLLIGLTGIAMYWPDFFAGFLPLIGWAGGLALIRSIHFFLFWYFIATTAVHVYLGMIPVNWEHFKSIFTGKSREKAKPAITSLRKRR
;
A
#
# COMPACT_ATOMS: atom_id res chain seq x y z
N GLN A 1 10.35 30.69 17.26
CA GLN A 1 10.17 29.30 17.73
C GLN A 1 8.67 29.01 17.78
N ILE A 2 8.17 28.08 16.96
CA ILE A 2 6.76 27.68 16.94
C ILE A 2 6.71 26.24 17.45
N TYR A 3 6.80 26.06 18.77
CA TYR A 3 6.61 24.74 19.40
C TYR A 3 5.85 24.91 20.72
N TYR A 4 4.64 25.43 20.65
CA TYR A 4 3.64 25.26 21.71
C TYR A 4 2.76 24.08 21.31
N GLY A 5 3.19 22.87 21.65
CA GLY A 5 2.48 21.63 21.35
C GLY A 5 2.83 20.54 22.36
N PHE A 6 1.94 19.56 22.49
CA PHE A 6 2.10 18.43 23.42
C PHE A 6 3.42 17.70 23.14
N ASN A 7 4.31 17.68 24.14
CA ASN A 7 5.69 17.24 24.00
C ASN A 7 5.80 15.70 24.06
N LEU A 8 5.14 15.00 23.12
CA LEU A 8 4.99 13.54 23.13
C LEU A 8 6.32 12.80 22.87
N PHE A 9 7.25 13.42 22.12
CA PHE A 9 8.50 12.81 21.68
C PHE A 9 9.75 13.59 22.12
N GLY A 10 9.62 14.52 23.07
CA GLY A 10 10.71 15.41 23.46
C GLY A 10 10.97 16.53 22.44
N GLY A 11 12.19 17.08 22.48
CA GLY A 11 12.58 18.20 21.62
C GLY A 11 12.65 17.86 20.13
N PHE A 12 12.72 18.91 19.29
CA PHE A 12 12.82 18.79 17.83
C PHE A 12 13.91 17.83 17.36
N GLU A 13 15.08 17.85 18.00
CA GLU A 13 16.20 16.96 17.66
C GLU A 13 15.86 15.47 17.88
N ILE A 14 15.15 15.15 18.96
CA ILE A 14 14.72 13.77 19.25
C ILE A 14 13.66 13.35 18.23
N ALA A 15 12.67 14.20 17.97
CA ALA A 15 11.63 13.94 16.96
C ALA A 15 12.24 13.70 15.57
N ARG A 16 13.25 14.50 15.17
CA ARG A 16 13.99 14.32 13.92
C ARG A 16 14.74 13.00 13.91
N ALA A 17 15.44 12.65 14.99
CA ALA A 17 16.17 11.38 15.08
C ALA A 17 15.22 10.18 14.96
N ILE A 18 14.09 10.18 15.67
CA ILE A 18 13.07 9.13 15.58
C ILE A 18 12.51 9.05 14.16
N HIS A 19 12.21 10.19 13.53
CA HIS A 19 11.71 10.23 12.15
C HIS A 19 12.70 9.58 11.17
N MET A 20 14.00 9.88 11.30
CA MET A 20 15.04 9.28 10.44
C MET A 20 15.17 7.77 10.67
N LEU A 21 15.13 7.32 11.93
CA LEU A 21 15.17 5.88 12.24
C LEU A 21 13.94 5.14 11.69
N ALA A 22 12.75 5.73 11.82
CA ALA A 22 11.52 5.19 11.25
C ALA A 22 11.56 5.13 9.72
N ALA A 23 12.12 6.15 9.06
CA ALA A 23 12.30 6.17 7.62
C ALA A 23 13.24 5.05 7.13
N ILE A 24 14.35 4.81 7.84
CA ILE A 24 15.29 3.72 7.53
C ILE A 24 14.60 2.36 7.73
N LEU A 25 13.87 2.19 8.83
CA LEU A 25 13.12 0.96 9.10
C LEU A 25 12.10 0.69 7.99
N LEU A 26 11.31 1.71 7.62
CA LEU A 26 10.34 1.61 6.53
C LEU A 26 11.02 1.24 5.21
N ALA A 27 12.13 1.90 4.85
CA ALA A 27 12.86 1.61 3.62
C ALA A 27 13.36 0.16 3.56
N ILE A 28 13.89 -0.39 4.66
CA ILE A 28 14.38 -1.78 4.73
C ILE A 28 13.21 -2.77 4.65
N TRP A 29 12.13 -2.55 5.40
CA TRP A 29 11.02 -3.51 5.44
C TRP A 29 10.21 -3.50 4.15
N TYR A 30 9.91 -2.31 3.62
CA TYR A 30 9.00 -2.15 2.48
C TYR A 30 9.66 -2.45 1.12
N LEU A 31 10.99 -2.27 1.01
CA LEU A 31 11.71 -2.51 -0.24
C LEU A 31 12.41 -3.88 -0.26
N PRO A 32 13.60 -4.08 0.33
CA PRO A 32 14.30 -5.35 0.16
C PRO A 32 13.58 -6.54 0.82
N VAL A 33 13.08 -6.38 2.05
CA VAL A 33 12.49 -7.51 2.79
C VAL A 33 11.16 -7.95 2.17
N GLN A 34 10.24 -7.01 1.93
CA GLN A 34 8.95 -7.32 1.32
C GLN A 34 9.10 -7.94 -0.07
N PHE A 35 9.94 -7.37 -0.94
CA PHE A 35 10.14 -7.94 -2.28
C PHE A 35 10.86 -9.29 -2.25
N TYR A 36 11.81 -9.49 -1.33
CA TYR A 36 12.42 -10.80 -1.12
C TYR A 36 11.36 -11.87 -0.84
N TYR A 37 10.44 -11.62 0.10
CA TYR A 37 9.38 -12.58 0.42
C TYR A 37 8.40 -12.77 -0.74
N LEU A 38 8.00 -11.70 -1.43
CA LEU A 38 7.09 -11.80 -2.58
C LEU A 38 7.67 -12.62 -3.74
N ILE A 39 8.99 -12.51 -3.96
CA ILE A 39 9.69 -13.27 -5.00
C ILE A 39 9.89 -14.72 -4.54
N ALA A 40 10.39 -14.94 -3.32
CA ALA A 40 10.67 -16.27 -2.78
C ALA A 40 9.42 -17.15 -2.67
N THR A 41 8.27 -16.55 -2.36
CA THR A 41 6.98 -17.25 -2.28
C THR A 41 6.24 -17.34 -3.63
N GLY A 42 6.69 -16.59 -4.64
CA GLY A 42 6.01 -16.46 -5.93
C GLY A 42 4.73 -15.61 -5.90
N GLU A 43 4.41 -14.99 -4.75
CA GLU A 43 3.22 -14.17 -4.55
C GLU A 43 3.25 -12.84 -5.30
N ILE A 44 4.41 -12.43 -5.84
CA ILE A 44 4.50 -11.21 -6.67
C ILE A 44 3.49 -11.20 -7.84
N ARG A 45 3.12 -12.39 -8.34
CA ARG A 45 2.12 -12.55 -9.41
C ARG A 45 0.71 -12.17 -8.96
N ASP A 46 0.41 -12.27 -7.67
CA ASP A 46 -0.91 -11.92 -7.13
C ASP A 46 -1.14 -10.40 -7.13
N PHE A 47 -0.07 -9.60 -7.19
CA PHE A 47 -0.13 -8.14 -7.26
C PHE A 47 -0.23 -7.59 -8.69
N LEU A 48 -0.07 -8.43 -9.71
CA LEU A 48 -0.21 -8.01 -11.10
C LEU A 48 -1.68 -7.69 -11.40
N LEU A 49 -1.92 -6.49 -11.94
CA LEU A 49 -3.24 -6.03 -12.36
C LEU A 49 -3.62 -6.68 -13.68
N SER A 50 -4.79 -7.33 -13.71
CA SER A 50 -5.41 -7.84 -14.94
C SER A 50 -6.66 -7.02 -15.28
N PHE A 51 -7.01 -6.93 -16.56
CA PHE A 51 -8.29 -6.35 -17.01
C PHE A 51 -9.50 -7.04 -16.36
N ASP A 52 -9.39 -8.32 -16.04
CA ASP A 52 -10.42 -9.07 -15.33
C ASP A 52 -10.61 -8.61 -13.88
N ASP A 53 -9.57 -8.06 -13.26
CA ASP A 53 -9.64 -7.47 -11.91
C ASP A 53 -10.33 -6.10 -11.97
N ILE A 54 -10.03 -5.29 -12.97
CA ILE A 54 -10.66 -3.97 -13.18
C ILE A 54 -12.17 -4.12 -13.40
N ARG A 55 -12.56 -5.04 -14.29
CA ARG A 55 -13.99 -5.35 -14.53
C ARG A 55 -14.69 -5.78 -13.25
N PHE A 56 -14.06 -6.65 -12.47
CA PHE A 56 -14.60 -7.10 -11.20
C PHE A 56 -14.75 -5.96 -10.18
N GLN A 57 -13.75 -5.09 -10.10
CA GLN A 57 -13.78 -3.93 -9.20
C GLN A 57 -14.88 -2.95 -9.59
N PHE A 58 -15.13 -2.74 -10.88
CA PHE A 58 -16.24 -1.95 -11.37
C PHE A 58 -17.59 -2.48 -10.87
N TYR A 59 -17.81 -3.80 -10.95
CA TYR A 59 -19.02 -4.41 -10.37
C TYR A 59 -19.06 -4.26 -8.84
N ALA A 60 -17.93 -4.45 -8.14
CA ALA A 60 -17.86 -4.29 -6.68
C ALA A 60 -18.23 -2.86 -6.24
N VAL A 61 -17.69 -1.83 -6.91
CA VAL A 61 -18.02 -0.42 -6.66
C VAL A 61 -19.50 -0.15 -6.97
N GLY A 62 -20.01 -0.66 -8.09
CA GLY A 62 -21.43 -0.48 -8.39
C GLY A 62 -22.36 -1.18 -7.39
N ASN A 63 -22.00 -2.34 -6.84
CA ASN A 63 -22.77 -2.94 -5.74
C ASN A 63 -22.72 -2.10 -4.47
N PHE A 64 -21.56 -1.54 -4.12
CA PHE A 64 -21.43 -0.62 -2.99
C PHE A 64 -22.37 0.59 -3.14
N MET A 65 -22.49 1.11 -4.37
CA MET A 65 -23.42 2.18 -4.73
C MET A 65 -24.87 1.70 -4.95
N LYS A 66 -25.19 0.44 -4.66
CA LYS A 66 -26.50 -0.20 -4.90
C LYS A 66 -26.98 -0.18 -6.35
N LEU A 67 -26.07 0.02 -7.31
CA LEU A 67 -26.34 0.03 -8.75
C LEU A 67 -26.45 -1.39 -9.33
N PHE A 68 -25.82 -2.37 -8.69
CA PHE A 68 -25.83 -3.77 -9.12
C PHE A 68 -26.29 -4.71 -7.98
N ARG A 69 -26.71 -5.93 -8.37
CA ARG A 69 -27.19 -6.99 -7.44
C ARG A 69 -26.23 -8.19 -7.34
N PHE A 70 -25.09 -8.17 -8.02
CA PHE A 70 -24.18 -9.32 -8.11
C PHE A 70 -22.94 -9.10 -7.25
N TYR A 71 -22.88 -9.70 -6.06
CA TYR A 71 -21.71 -9.56 -5.17
C TYR A 71 -20.59 -10.54 -5.57
N PRO A 72 -19.46 -10.06 -6.09
CA PRO A 72 -18.47 -10.95 -6.63
C PRO A 72 -17.51 -11.39 -5.49
N VAL A 73 -17.36 -12.70 -5.30
CA VAL A 73 -16.55 -13.27 -4.21
C VAL A 73 -15.07 -13.23 -4.60
N TYR A 74 -14.22 -12.66 -3.73
CA TYR A 74 -12.75 -12.69 -3.86
C TYR A 74 -12.12 -13.58 -2.77
N SER A 75 -10.84 -13.92 -2.94
CA SER A 75 -10.08 -14.84 -2.09
C SER A 75 -10.75 -16.22 -1.91
N ILE A 76 -10.66 -17.06 -2.95
CA ILE A 76 -11.12 -18.44 -2.87
C ILE A 76 -9.91 -19.35 -2.93
N TYR A 77 -9.78 -20.28 -1.99
CA TYR A 77 -8.66 -21.22 -1.96
C TYR A 77 -8.92 -22.40 -2.91
N ASP A 78 -8.03 -22.58 -3.90
CA ASP A 78 -8.05 -23.74 -4.79
C ASP A 78 -7.30 -24.91 -4.14
N THR A 79 -8.05 -25.91 -3.69
CA THR A 79 -7.52 -27.07 -2.97
C THR A 79 -6.62 -27.95 -3.84
N MET A 80 -6.81 -27.94 -5.16
CA MET A 80 -6.03 -28.75 -6.10
C MET A 80 -4.66 -28.13 -6.37
N ARG A 81 -4.60 -26.80 -6.49
CA ARG A 81 -3.36 -26.06 -6.76
C ARG A 81 -2.65 -25.58 -5.50
N ARG A 82 -3.30 -25.68 -4.34
CA ARG A 82 -2.83 -25.13 -3.05
C ARG A 82 -2.47 -23.65 -3.17
N GLN A 83 -3.30 -22.90 -3.90
CA GLN A 83 -3.09 -21.49 -4.20
C GLN A 83 -4.42 -20.73 -4.09
N TYR A 84 -4.33 -19.46 -3.74
CA TYR A 84 -5.49 -18.57 -3.72
C TYR A 84 -5.84 -18.12 -5.14
N PHE A 85 -7.11 -18.23 -5.50
CA PHE A 85 -7.66 -17.58 -6.67
C PHE A 85 -8.12 -16.17 -6.28
N ARG A 86 -7.49 -15.14 -6.89
CA ARG A 86 -7.75 -13.72 -6.60
C ARG A 86 -7.62 -13.39 -5.11
N LYS A 87 -6.42 -13.65 -4.56
CA LYS A 87 -6.04 -13.32 -3.18
C LYS A 87 -6.33 -11.86 -2.82
N TYR A 88 -6.02 -10.94 -3.74
CA TYR A 88 -6.28 -9.51 -3.59
C TYR A 88 -7.27 -9.00 -4.63
N ASN A 89 -8.15 -8.08 -4.23
CA ASN A 89 -9.02 -7.36 -5.16
C ASN A 89 -8.24 -6.27 -5.92
N ALA A 90 -8.82 -5.72 -6.99
CA ALA A 90 -8.11 -4.75 -7.82
C ALA A 90 -7.75 -3.46 -7.06
N GLY A 91 -8.60 -3.02 -6.13
CA GLY A 91 -8.33 -1.86 -5.27
C GLY A 91 -7.10 -2.07 -4.38
N GLN A 92 -6.95 -3.25 -3.78
CA GLN A 92 -5.77 -3.61 -2.98
C GLN A 92 -4.51 -3.68 -3.84
N LYS A 93 -4.59 -4.29 -5.04
CA LYS A 93 -3.46 -4.33 -5.98
C LYS A 93 -3.05 -2.94 -6.43
N PHE A 94 -4.02 -2.08 -6.75
CA PHE A 94 -3.77 -0.69 -7.14
C PHE A 94 -3.11 0.09 -6.00
N LEU A 95 -3.65 -0.05 -4.78
CA LEU A 95 -3.10 0.61 -3.61
C LEU A 95 -1.67 0.15 -3.32
N PHE A 96 -1.36 -1.15 -3.46
CA PHE A 96 0.01 -1.66 -3.32
C PHE A 96 1.00 -0.95 -4.25
N TRP A 97 0.68 -0.83 -5.55
CA TRP A 97 1.57 -0.16 -6.50
C TRP A 97 1.64 1.35 -6.28
N LEU A 98 0.52 1.97 -5.91
CA LEU A 98 0.47 3.40 -5.62
C LEU A 98 1.30 3.74 -4.37
N ASP A 99 1.16 2.95 -3.31
CA ASP A 99 1.92 3.09 -2.07
C ASP A 99 3.41 2.83 -2.31
N LEU A 100 3.78 1.87 -3.17
CA LEU A 100 5.18 1.66 -3.55
C LEU A 100 5.79 2.91 -4.19
N VAL A 101 5.10 3.51 -5.16
CA VAL A 101 5.56 4.75 -5.78
C VAL A 101 5.62 5.88 -4.74
N ALA A 102 4.60 6.00 -3.89
CA ALA A 102 4.56 7.01 -2.85
C ALA A 102 5.70 6.85 -1.81
N VAL A 103 6.06 5.62 -1.43
CA VAL A 103 7.17 5.32 -0.51
C VAL A 103 8.51 5.72 -1.14
N LEU A 104 8.70 5.44 -2.42
CA LEU A 104 9.91 5.87 -3.13
C LEU A 104 10.00 7.40 -3.22
N LEU A 105 8.88 8.08 -3.52
CA LEU A 105 8.85 9.54 -3.60
C LEU A 105 9.02 10.23 -2.24
N ILE A 106 8.39 9.73 -1.18
CA ILE A 106 8.52 10.30 0.17
C ILE A 106 9.93 10.06 0.72
N GLY A 107 10.53 8.90 0.41
CA GLY A 107 11.93 8.60 0.72
C GLY A 107 12.89 9.55 0.00
N LEU A 108 12.72 9.73 -1.32
CA LEU A 108 13.57 10.60 -2.12
C LEU A 108 13.47 12.08 -1.67
N THR A 109 12.25 12.57 -1.45
CA THR A 109 12.02 13.93 -0.94
C THR A 109 12.58 14.10 0.47
N GLY A 110 12.48 13.08 1.33
CA GLY A 110 13.08 13.07 2.67
C GLY A 110 14.61 13.16 2.63
N ILE A 111 15.25 12.34 1.80
CA ILE A 111 16.71 12.35 1.61
C ILE A 111 17.17 13.70 1.03
N ALA A 112 16.44 14.26 0.07
CA ALA A 112 16.76 15.58 -0.50
C ALA A 112 16.67 16.73 0.51
N MET A 113 15.78 16.63 1.50
CA MET A 113 15.72 17.60 2.60
C MET A 113 16.79 17.34 3.67
N TYR A 114 17.14 16.08 3.92
CA TYR A 114 18.14 15.70 4.92
C TYR A 114 19.56 16.00 4.47
N TRP A 115 19.86 15.80 3.18
CA TRP A 115 21.19 15.98 2.59
C TRP A 115 21.13 16.85 1.32
N PRO A 116 20.85 18.16 1.45
CA PRO A 116 20.66 19.05 0.30
C PRO A 116 21.90 19.18 -0.58
N ASP A 117 23.10 19.10 -0.01
CA ASP A 117 24.36 19.20 -0.75
C ASP A 117 24.53 18.08 -1.78
N PHE A 118 24.07 16.86 -1.46
CA PHE A 118 24.06 15.74 -2.40
C PHE A 118 23.16 16.03 -3.62
N PHE A 119 22.10 16.84 -3.43
CA PHE A 119 21.17 17.24 -4.48
C PHE A 119 21.43 18.64 -5.05
N ALA A 120 22.59 19.25 -4.75
CA ALA A 120 22.89 20.62 -5.17
C ALA A 120 22.86 20.82 -6.69
N GLY A 121 23.12 19.79 -7.50
CA GLY A 121 22.97 19.84 -8.96
C GLY A 121 21.52 19.71 -9.46
N PHE A 122 20.64 19.11 -8.66
CA PHE A 122 19.24 18.87 -9.03
C PHE A 122 18.31 20.00 -8.57
N LEU A 123 18.51 20.53 -7.36
CA LEU A 123 17.66 21.58 -6.78
C LEU A 123 17.50 22.83 -7.66
N PRO A 124 18.53 23.32 -8.37
CA PRO A 124 18.38 24.45 -9.29
C PRO A 124 17.50 24.13 -10.50
N LEU A 125 17.49 22.88 -10.99
CA LEU A 125 16.69 22.47 -12.16
C LEU A 125 15.19 22.58 -11.90
N ILE A 126 14.77 22.42 -10.64
CA ILE A 126 13.40 22.60 -10.18
C ILE A 126 13.19 23.94 -9.47
N GLY A 127 14.18 24.85 -9.54
CA GLY A 127 14.12 26.16 -8.91
C GLY A 127 12.95 27.00 -9.41
N TRP A 128 12.66 26.92 -10.72
CA TRP A 128 11.50 27.58 -11.34
C TRP A 128 10.15 27.11 -10.76
N ALA A 129 10.11 25.89 -10.23
CA ALA A 129 8.93 25.31 -9.60
C ALA A 129 8.94 25.43 -8.06
N GLY A 130 9.91 26.14 -7.48
CA GLY A 130 10.02 26.40 -6.04
C GLY A 130 11.17 25.66 -5.32
N GLY A 131 11.99 24.87 -6.03
CA GLY A 131 13.19 24.26 -5.46
C GLY A 131 12.92 23.41 -4.22
N LEU A 132 13.64 23.67 -3.13
CA LEU A 132 13.49 22.95 -1.87
C LEU A 132 12.11 23.17 -1.22
N ALA A 133 11.42 24.29 -1.48
CA ALA A 133 10.07 24.52 -0.99
C ALA A 133 9.07 23.55 -1.64
N LEU A 134 9.21 23.30 -2.94
CA LEU A 134 8.40 22.30 -3.64
C LEU A 134 8.62 20.89 -3.05
N ILE A 135 9.87 20.51 -2.78
CA ILE A 135 10.19 19.20 -2.17
C ILE A 135 9.49 19.05 -0.82
N ARG A 136 9.51 20.09 0.04
CA ARG A 136 8.79 20.09 1.32
C ARG A 136 7.29 19.92 1.12
N SER A 137 6.70 20.64 0.17
CA SER A 137 5.27 20.54 -0.14
C SER A 137 4.89 19.15 -0.64
N ILE A 138 5.70 18.54 -1.51
CA ILE A 138 5.48 17.16 -1.99
C ILE A 138 5.57 16.17 -0.83
N HIS A 139 6.61 16.30 0.01
CA HIS A 139 6.78 15.40 1.16
C HIS A 139 5.60 15.49 2.14
N PHE A 140 5.13 16.71 2.43
CA PHE A 140 3.97 16.94 3.27
C PHE A 140 2.66 16.46 2.65
N PHE A 141 2.51 16.61 1.33
CA PHE A 141 1.37 16.04 0.60
C PHE A 141 1.37 14.50 0.68
N LEU A 142 2.52 13.86 0.49
CA LEU A 142 2.65 12.40 0.60
C LEU A 142 2.34 11.90 2.01
N PHE A 143 2.73 12.66 3.04
CA PHE A 143 2.33 12.37 4.43
C PHE A 143 0.80 12.33 4.57
N TRP A 144 0.08 13.32 4.05
CA TRP A 144 -1.40 13.33 4.08
C TRP A 144 -2.02 12.23 3.22
N TYR A 145 -1.41 11.92 2.07
CA TYR A 145 -1.79 10.76 1.26
C TYR A 145 -1.74 9.48 2.10
N PHE A 146 -0.62 9.21 2.80
CA PHE A 146 -0.49 8.01 3.63
C PHE A 146 -1.47 7.97 4.79
N ILE A 147 -1.76 9.11 5.43
CA ILE A 147 -2.81 9.19 6.46
C ILE A 147 -4.16 8.77 5.87
N ALA A 148 -4.54 9.37 4.75
CA ALA A 148 -5.84 9.11 4.13
C ALA A 148 -5.98 7.66 3.65
N THR A 149 -4.97 7.14 2.95
CA THR A 149 -5.01 5.76 2.44
C THR A 149 -4.95 4.74 3.57
N THR A 150 -4.13 4.97 4.60
CA THR A 150 -4.06 4.09 5.78
C THR A 150 -5.38 4.08 6.55
N ALA A 151 -6.01 5.25 6.75
CA ALA A 151 -7.31 5.33 7.42
C ALA A 151 -8.39 4.52 6.67
N VAL A 152 -8.47 4.67 5.36
CA VAL A 152 -9.39 3.89 4.51
C VAL A 152 -9.04 2.40 4.55
N HIS A 153 -7.76 2.05 4.47
CA HIS A 153 -7.28 0.66 4.49
C HIS A 153 -7.66 -0.05 5.80
N VAL A 154 -7.40 0.60 6.95
CA VAL A 154 -7.77 0.09 8.27
C VAL A 154 -9.28 -0.04 8.39
N TYR A 155 -10.04 0.97 7.98
CA TYR A 155 -11.49 0.91 7.98
C TYR A 155 -12.01 -0.31 7.19
N LEU A 156 -11.58 -0.48 5.93
CA LEU A 156 -12.00 -1.59 5.08
C LEU A 156 -11.58 -2.97 5.64
N GLY A 157 -10.45 -3.04 6.33
CA GLY A 157 -10.01 -4.26 7.02
C GLY A 157 -10.89 -4.61 8.23
N MET A 158 -11.37 -3.60 8.96
CA MET A 158 -12.16 -3.78 10.19
C MET A 158 -13.65 -4.03 9.97
N ILE A 159 -14.18 -3.86 8.75
CA ILE A 159 -15.58 -4.18 8.44
C ILE A 159 -15.85 -5.67 8.75
N PRO A 160 -17.02 -6.04 9.33
CA PRO A 160 -17.33 -7.42 9.71
C PRO A 160 -17.11 -8.46 8.60
N VAL A 161 -17.34 -8.10 7.34
CA VAL A 161 -17.13 -8.99 6.19
C VAL A 161 -15.65 -9.37 5.99
N ASN A 162 -14.72 -8.51 6.41
CA ASN A 162 -13.27 -8.69 6.25
C ASN A 162 -12.55 -9.08 7.55
N TRP A 163 -13.30 -9.29 8.63
CA TRP A 163 -12.73 -9.54 9.95
C TRP A 163 -11.81 -10.76 10.02
N GLU A 164 -12.12 -11.83 9.29
CA GLU A 164 -11.25 -13.01 9.18
C GLU A 164 -9.93 -12.68 8.49
N HIS A 165 -9.95 -11.88 7.42
CA HIS A 165 -8.73 -11.42 6.75
C HIS A 165 -7.90 -10.50 7.66
N PHE A 166 -8.53 -9.61 8.41
CA PHE A 166 -7.83 -8.74 9.37
C PHE A 166 -7.12 -9.55 10.46
N LYS A 167 -7.80 -10.54 11.06
CA LYS A 167 -7.17 -11.45 12.04
C LYS A 167 -6.05 -12.28 11.43
N SER A 168 -6.13 -12.60 10.14
CA SER A 168 -5.10 -13.39 9.45
C SER A 168 -3.75 -12.67 9.37
N ILE A 169 -3.72 -11.34 9.44
CA ILE A 169 -2.48 -10.53 9.46
C ILE A 169 -1.65 -10.89 10.71
N PHE A 170 -2.29 -11.11 11.85
CA PHE A 170 -1.62 -11.42 13.12
C PHE A 170 -1.44 -12.92 13.34
N THR A 171 -2.41 -13.72 12.91
CA THR A 171 -2.45 -15.17 13.19
C THR A 171 -1.86 -16.03 12.08
N GLY A 172 -1.69 -15.47 10.87
CA GLY A 172 -1.30 -16.19 9.66
C GLY A 172 -2.37 -17.16 9.14
N LYS A 173 -3.59 -17.15 9.71
CA LYS A 173 -4.66 -18.11 9.39
C LYS A 173 -5.95 -17.38 9.00
N SER A 174 -6.55 -17.78 7.89
CA SER A 174 -7.83 -17.23 7.39
C SER A 174 -8.81 -18.38 7.13
N ARG A 175 -10.09 -18.17 7.46
CA ARG A 175 -11.18 -19.11 7.12
C ARG A 175 -11.76 -18.72 5.78
N GLU A 176 -11.33 -19.40 4.72
CA GLU A 176 -11.78 -19.10 3.35
C GLU A 176 -12.62 -20.21 2.75
N LYS A 177 -13.47 -19.83 1.79
CA LYS A 177 -14.20 -20.82 0.99
C LYS A 177 -13.18 -21.60 0.15
N ALA A 178 -13.24 -22.92 0.22
CA ALA A 178 -12.40 -23.81 -0.55
C ALA A 178 -13.21 -24.41 -1.71
N LYS A 179 -12.65 -24.41 -2.93
CA LYS A 179 -13.27 -25.07 -4.09
C LYS A 179 -12.23 -25.85 -4.89
N PRO A 180 -12.47 -27.13 -5.22
CA PRO A 180 -11.61 -27.85 -6.14
C PRO A 180 -11.85 -27.31 -7.56
N ALA A 181 -10.83 -26.68 -8.16
CA ALA A 181 -10.77 -26.34 -9.58
C ALA A 181 -11.70 -25.21 -10.11
N ILE A 182 -11.63 -24.00 -9.53
CA ILE A 182 -12.22 -22.79 -10.16
C ILE A 182 -11.65 -22.53 -11.57
N THR A 183 -10.41 -22.95 -11.80
CA THR A 183 -9.73 -22.75 -13.10
C THR A 183 -10.27 -23.64 -14.23
N SER A 184 -11.03 -24.71 -13.94
CA SER A 184 -11.59 -25.60 -14.97
C SER A 184 -12.65 -24.92 -15.85
N LEU A 185 -13.27 -23.83 -15.36
CA LEU A 185 -14.24 -23.03 -16.11
C LEU A 185 -13.58 -22.13 -17.18
N ARG A 186 -12.29 -21.80 -17.04
CA ARG A 186 -11.56 -20.95 -18.00
C ARG A 186 -11.00 -21.72 -19.19
N LYS A 187 -10.83 -23.04 -19.09
CA LYS A 187 -10.40 -23.91 -20.21
C LYS A 187 -11.56 -24.34 -21.13
N ARG A 188 -12.81 -24.01 -20.79
CA ARG A 188 -14.01 -24.37 -21.56
C ARG A 188 -14.68 -23.17 -22.28
N ARG A 189 -13.96 -22.06 -22.44
CA ARG A 189 -14.37 -20.93 -23.29
C ARG A 189 -13.28 -20.60 -24.28
#